data_AF-A0A382E6Q5-F1
#
_entry.id   AF-A0A382E6Q5-F1
#
_cell.length_a   1.000
_cell.length_b   1.000
_cell.length_c   1.000
_cell.angle_alpha   90.00
_cell.angle_beta   90.00
_cell.angle_gamma   90.00
#
_symmetry.space_group_name_H-M   'P 1'
#
loop_
_entity.id
_entity.type
_entity.pdbx_description
1 polymer ?
#
loop_
_entity_poly.entity_id
_entity_poly.type
_entity_poly.pdbx_seq_one_letter_code
_entity_poly.pdbx_strand_id
1 'polypeptide(L)'
;MFITHLHSDHIVDLYQLIISSWHSYRTKAWKIFGPRGTKKFVKELMDTWKDERILRIKNEQRSSIQAFNVKVTEFGEYGKIRIKDLVIEYFTVDHKPV
;
A
#
# COMPACT_ATOMS: atom_id res chain seq x y z
N MET A 1 -6.79 -1.59 0.67
CA MET A 1 -5.93 -2.77 0.88
C MET A 1 -5.61 -2.81 2.35
N PHE A 2 -5.76 -3.96 2.99
CA PHE A 2 -5.50 -4.16 4.42
C PHE A 2 -4.30 -5.08 4.58
N ILE A 3 -3.36 -4.70 5.45
CA ILE A 3 -2.18 -5.47 5.80
C ILE A 3 -2.33 -5.87 7.27
N THR A 4 -2.16 -7.16 7.56
CA THR A 4 -2.27 -7.71 8.93
C THR A 4 -0.98 -7.48 9.72
N HIS A 5 0.16 -7.84 9.14
CA HIS A 5 1.50 -7.64 9.71
C HIS A 5 2.55 -7.48 8.60
N LEU A 6 3.80 -7.19 8.96
CA LEU A 6 4.85 -6.76 8.03
C LEU A 6 5.87 -7.87 7.69
N HIS A 7 5.41 -9.10 7.47
CA HIS A 7 6.26 -10.17 6.93
C HIS A 7 6.16 -10.24 5.42
N SER A 8 7.25 -10.70 4.80
CA SER A 8 7.43 -10.68 3.35
C SER A 8 6.33 -11.46 2.62
N ASP A 9 5.90 -12.59 3.14
CA ASP A 9 4.79 -13.41 2.61
C ASP A 9 3.44 -12.68 2.57
N HIS A 10 3.30 -11.56 3.29
CA HIS A 10 2.12 -10.69 3.23
C HIS A 10 2.30 -9.42 2.39
N ILE A 11 3.52 -8.98 2.13
CA ILE A 11 3.78 -7.61 1.59
C ILE A 11 4.82 -7.53 0.47
N VAL A 12 5.53 -8.61 0.13
CA VAL A 12 6.64 -8.59 -0.83
C VAL A 12 6.20 -8.11 -2.22
N ASP A 13 4.99 -8.46 -2.63
CA ASP A 13 4.44 -8.11 -3.96
C ASP A 13 3.78 -6.71 -3.99
N LEU A 14 3.86 -5.93 -2.91
CA LEU A 14 3.14 -4.67 -2.82
C LEU A 14 3.51 -3.69 -3.95
N TYR A 15 4.81 -3.57 -4.27
CA TYR A 15 5.23 -2.70 -5.37
C TYR A 15 4.72 -3.24 -6.71
N GLN A 16 4.81 -4.55 -6.92
CA GLN A 16 4.35 -5.22 -8.13
C GLN A 16 2.84 -5.00 -8.33
N LEU A 17 2.04 -5.04 -7.27
CA LEU A 17 0.61 -4.71 -7.30
C LEU A 17 0.37 -3.25 -7.69
N ILE A 18 1.13 -2.31 -7.10
CA ILE A 18 0.99 -0.88 -7.39
C ILE A 18 1.31 -0.58 -8.85
N ILE A 19 2.47 -1.02 -9.35
CA ILE A 19 2.91 -0.77 -10.72
C ILE A 19 2.03 -1.49 -11.75
N SER A 20 1.60 -2.73 -11.47
CA SER A 20 0.69 -3.45 -12.36
C SER A 20 -0.68 -2.76 -12.45
N SER A 21 -1.15 -2.17 -11.36
CA SER A 21 -2.38 -1.38 -11.37
C SER A 21 -2.26 -0.10 -12.21
N TRP A 22 -1.08 0.52 -12.22
CA TRP A 22 -0.77 1.64 -13.10
C TRP A 22 -0.78 1.20 -14.57
N HIS A 23 -0.14 0.07 -14.88
CA HIS A 23 -0.20 -0.54 -16.22
C HIS A 23 -1.63 -0.92 -16.64
N SER A 24 -2.50 -1.18 -15.67
CA SER A 24 -3.93 -1.43 -15.86
C SER A 24 -4.78 -0.16 -15.79
N TYR A 25 -4.20 1.01 -16.05
CA TYR A 25 -4.88 2.32 -16.16
C TYR A 25 -5.59 2.79 -14.88
N ARG A 26 -5.11 2.41 -13.71
CA ARG A 26 -5.66 2.92 -12.45
C ARG A 26 -5.49 4.45 -12.35
N THR A 27 -6.61 5.15 -12.22
CA THR A 27 -6.68 6.63 -12.10
C THR A 27 -6.91 7.13 -10.66
N LYS A 28 -6.91 6.24 -9.67
CA LYS A 28 -7.18 6.57 -8.26
C LYS A 28 -6.03 6.17 -7.36
N ALA A 29 -5.76 7.00 -6.35
CA ALA A 29 -4.81 6.72 -5.28
C ALA A 29 -5.06 5.35 -4.61
N TRP A 30 -3.99 4.71 -4.14
CA TRP A 30 -4.11 3.59 -3.22
C TRP A 30 -4.44 4.10 -1.82
N LYS A 31 -5.31 3.34 -1.13
CA LYS A 31 -5.55 3.48 0.30
C LYS A 31 -5.08 2.18 0.96
N ILE A 32 -3.99 2.27 1.70
CA ILE A 32 -3.38 1.17 2.45
C ILE A 32 -3.65 1.41 3.92
N PHE A 33 -4.03 0.32 4.57
CA PHE A 33 -4.48 0.24 5.93
C PHE A 33 -3.67 -0.87 6.59
N GLY A 34 -2.93 -0.59 7.66
CA GLY A 34 -2.04 -1.60 8.26
C GLY A 34 -1.53 -1.22 9.65
N PRO A 35 -0.74 -2.07 10.31
CA PRO A 35 -0.18 -1.77 11.62
C PRO A 35 0.84 -0.63 11.57
N ARG A 36 1.23 -0.12 12.74
CA ARG A 36 2.36 0.80 12.88
C ARG A 36 3.59 0.26 12.16
N GLY A 37 4.27 1.11 11.38
CA GLY A 37 5.40 0.74 10.53
C GLY A 37 5.04 0.62 9.05
N THR A 38 3.75 0.41 8.71
CA THR A 38 3.28 0.34 7.33
C THR A 38 3.64 1.61 6.54
N LYS A 39 3.52 2.79 7.15
CA LYS A 39 3.83 4.06 6.46
C LYS A 39 5.30 4.16 6.10
N LYS A 40 6.18 3.74 7.02
CA LYS A 40 7.63 3.69 6.79
C LYS A 40 7.95 2.68 5.69
N PHE A 41 7.45 1.46 5.81
CA PHE A 41 7.66 0.39 4.83
C PHE A 41 7.24 0.80 3.41
N VAL A 42 6.02 1.32 3.26
CA VAL A 42 5.51 1.78 1.95
C VAL A 42 6.36 2.90 1.37
N LYS A 43 6.80 3.85 2.20
CA LYS A 43 7.68 4.94 1.74
C LYS A 43 9.00 4.37 1.22
N GLU A 44 9.65 3.52 2.00
CA GLU A 44 10.94 2.92 1.64
C GLU A 44 10.81 2.07 0.36
N LEU A 45 9.78 1.23 0.27
CA LEU A 45 9.50 0.44 -0.92
C LEU A 45 9.30 1.31 -2.18
N MET A 46 8.55 2.41 -2.07
CA MET A 46 8.36 3.34 -3.18
C MET A 46 9.64 4.11 -3.52
N ASP A 47 10.49 4.42 -2.55
CA ASP A 47 11.77 5.08 -2.75
C ASP A 47 12.78 4.15 -3.45
N THR A 48 12.81 2.86 -3.11
CA THR A 48 13.68 1.84 -3.75
C THR A 48 13.54 1.82 -5.27
N TRP A 49 12.32 1.99 -5.78
CA TRP A 49 12.03 1.93 -7.23
C TRP A 49 11.85 3.30 -7.88
N LYS A 50 12.25 4.38 -7.20
CA LYS A 50 11.95 5.75 -7.66
C LYS A 50 12.54 6.07 -9.03
N ASP A 51 13.81 5.73 -9.25
CA ASP A 51 14.51 6.10 -10.48
C ASP A 51 13.94 5.36 -11.69
N GLU A 52 13.72 4.05 -11.54
CA GLU A 52 13.08 3.20 -12.56
C GLU A 52 11.65 3.67 -12.87
N ARG A 53 10.87 3.99 -11.84
CA ARG A 53 9.50 4.50 -12.00
C ARG A 53 9.47 5.83 -12.74
N ILE A 54 10.41 6.74 -12.48
CA ILE A 54 10.49 8.02 -13.20
C ILE A 54 10.75 7.77 -14.70
N LEU A 55 11.66 6.86 -15.03
CA LEU A 55 11.94 6.48 -16.41
C LEU A 55 10.69 5.90 -17.10
N ARG A 56 9.96 5.00 -16.43
CA ARG A 56 8.71 4.45 -16.97
C ARG A 56 7.65 5.51 -17.21
N ILE A 57 7.41 6.38 -16.23
CA ILE A 57 6.40 7.45 -16.36
C ILE A 57 6.71 8.32 -17.57
N LYS A 58 7.98 8.67 -17.78
CA LYS A 58 8.43 9.48 -18.91
C LYS A 58 8.21 8.78 -20.26
N ASN A 59 8.47 7.48 -20.34
CA ASN A 59 8.48 6.74 -21.61
C ASN A 59 7.11 6.13 -21.97
N GLU A 60 6.39 5.57 -21.01
CA GLU A 60 5.11 4.89 -21.26
C GLU A 60 3.92 5.86 -21.42
N GLN A 61 4.07 7.12 -20.94
CA GLN A 61 3.13 8.23 -21.13
C GLN A 61 1.65 7.87 -20.88
N ARG A 62 1.38 7.08 -19.83
CA ARG A 62 0.03 6.69 -19.45
C ARG A 62 -0.76 7.89 -18.92
N SER A 63 -2.08 7.86 -19.08
CA SER A 63 -2.99 8.99 -18.79
C SER A 63 -3.03 9.45 -17.32
N SER A 64 -2.50 8.66 -16.39
CA SER A 64 -2.48 9.00 -14.97
C SER A 64 -1.29 8.38 -14.27
N ILE A 65 -0.76 9.08 -13.26
CA ILE A 65 0.23 8.57 -12.30
C ILE A 65 -0.38 8.33 -10.92
N GLN A 66 -1.71 8.42 -10.78
CA GLN A 66 -2.37 8.37 -9.46
C GLN A 66 -2.23 7.03 -8.76
N ALA A 67 -1.92 5.95 -9.48
CA ALA A 67 -1.56 4.67 -8.88
C ALA A 67 -0.34 4.79 -7.94
N PHE A 68 0.59 5.73 -8.16
CA PHE A 68 1.75 5.93 -7.30
C PHE A 68 1.48 6.87 -6.11
N ASN A 69 0.30 7.49 -6.07
CA ASN A 69 -0.15 8.24 -4.90
C ASN A 69 -0.71 7.25 -3.87
N VAL A 70 0.12 6.86 -2.92
CA VAL A 70 -0.22 5.87 -1.90
C VAL A 70 -0.52 6.57 -0.58
N LYS A 71 -1.77 6.46 -0.11
CA LYS A 71 -2.21 6.99 1.18
C LYS A 71 -2.25 5.87 2.21
N VAL A 72 -1.44 6.00 3.25
CA VAL A 72 -1.34 5.01 4.32
C VAL A 72 -2.06 5.52 5.57
N THR A 73 -2.90 4.67 6.16
CA THR A 73 -3.47 4.85 7.50
C THR A 73 -3.00 3.70 8.38
N GLU A 74 -2.32 4.04 9.47
CA GLU A 74 -1.83 3.05 10.42
C GLU A 74 -2.83 2.85 11.56
N PHE A 75 -2.90 1.61 12.05
CA PHE A 75 -3.80 1.19 13.13
C PHE A 75 -3.04 0.88 14.41
N GLY A 76 -3.72 1.10 15.54
CA GLY A 76 -3.27 0.67 16.86
C GLY A 76 -3.73 -0.76 17.17
N GLU A 77 -3.85 -1.08 18.45
CA GLU A 77 -4.15 -2.44 18.90
C GLU A 77 -5.61 -2.86 18.69
N TYR A 78 -6.55 -1.92 18.70
CA TYR A 78 -7.96 -2.18 18.48
C TYR A 78 -8.63 -0.95 17.86
N GLY A 79 -9.67 -1.15 17.06
CA GLY A 79 -10.53 -0.08 16.62
C GLY A 79 -11.44 -0.44 15.45
N LYS A 80 -12.21 0.55 15.00
CA LYS A 80 -13.16 0.44 13.89
C LYS A 80 -12.95 1.56 12.89
N ILE A 81 -13.06 1.23 11.61
CA ILE A 81 -12.93 2.19 10.52
C ILE A 81 -14.14 2.06 9.64
N ARG A 82 -14.72 3.21 9.29
CA ARG A 82 -15.81 3.26 8.34
C ARG A 82 -15.28 3.59 6.95
N ILE A 83 -15.55 2.71 5.98
CA ILE A 83 -15.31 2.96 4.56
C ILE A 83 -16.65 2.90 3.85
N LYS A 84 -17.20 4.08 3.54
CA LYS A 84 -18.55 4.23 3.01
C LYS A 84 -19.57 3.59 3.97
N ASP A 85 -20.24 2.54 3.50
CA ASP A 85 -21.24 1.73 4.18
C ASP A 85 -20.63 0.57 5.00
N LEU A 86 -19.35 0.26 4.80
CA LEU A 86 -18.65 -0.81 5.50
C LEU A 86 -18.02 -0.32 6.82
N VAL A 87 -18.14 -1.14 7.86
CA VAL A 87 -17.41 -0.99 9.12
C VAL A 87 -16.42 -2.13 9.24
N ILE A 88 -15.15 -1.79 9.46
CA ILE A 88 -14.03 -2.72 9.52
C ILE A 88 -13.46 -2.63 10.93
N GLU A 89 -13.52 -3.73 11.65
CA GLU A 89 -12.95 -3.87 12.99
C GLU A 89 -11.58 -4.55 12.89
N TYR A 90 -10.60 -4.01 13.60
CA TYR A 90 -9.25 -4.57 13.70
C TYR A 90 -8.88 -4.75 15.17
N PHE A 91 -8.09 -5.77 15.45
CA PHE A 91 -7.59 -6.09 16.79
C PHE A 91 -6.24 -6.82 16.69
N THR A 92 -5.39 -6.64 17.70
CA THR A 92 -4.13 -7.37 17.84
C THR A 92 -4.40 -8.85 18.08
N VAL A 93 -3.63 -9.70 17.41
CA VAL A 93 -3.59 -11.15 17.63
C VAL A 93 -2.19 -11.57 18.06
N ASP A 94 -2.06 -12.65 18.84
CA ASP A 94 -0.75 -13.17 19.22
C ASP A 94 -0.10 -13.85 18.01
N HIS A 95 1.00 -13.27 17.55
CA HIS A 95 1.82 -13.76 16.45
C HIS A 95 3.32 -13.62 16.79
N LYS A 96 3.67 -13.92 18.05
CA LYS A 96 5.06 -14.01 18.51
C LYS A 96 5.75 -15.27 17.97
N PRO A 97 7.09 -15.23 17.87
CA PRO A 97 7.81 -14.60 16.78
C PRO A 97 7.67 -15.39 15.46
N VAL A 98 7.67 -14.63 14.37
CA VAL A 98 8.07 -15.07 13.04
C VAL A 98 9.18 -14.14 12.57
#